data_AF-A0A1X9MKM4-F1
#
_entry.id   AF-A0A1X9MKM4-F1
#
_cell.length_a   1.000
_cell.length_b   1.000
_cell.length_c   1.000
_cell.angle_alpha   90.00
_cell.angle_beta   90.00
_cell.angle_gamma   90.00
#
_symmetry.space_group_name_H-M   'P 1'
#
loop_
_entity.id
_entity.type
_entity.pdbx_description
1 polymer ?
#
loop_
_entity_poly.entity_id
_entity_poly.type
_entity_poly.pdbx_seq_one_letter_code
_entity_poly.pdbx_strand_id
1 'polypeptide(L)'
;MRKVKVAATQMGNYGCAEDNIKQAEKLVREAASKGAQIIQIQELFETPYFCQKEKAEYYAFATEVEKNKAVNHFKKVAKELEVVLPISFYEKKNNARYNSLAVIDANGEVLGFIAKVIFQMDLVMKRNSTSTQVIQVLKCGIHDMEKLESVFAGINGTLKRQDAWC
;
A
#
# COMPACT_ATOMS: atom_id res chain seq x y z
N MET A 1 -11.41 19.89 16.55
CA MET A 1 -10.97 18.85 15.59
C MET A 1 -9.52 18.52 15.86
N ARG A 2 -9.17 17.23 15.94
CA ARG A 2 -7.76 16.79 16.08
C ARG A 2 -7.08 17.00 14.73
N LYS A 3 -5.95 17.71 14.69
CA LYS A 3 -5.15 17.87 13.46
C LYS A 3 -4.27 16.62 13.29
N VAL A 4 -4.30 16.02 12.11
CA VAL A 4 -3.44 14.89 11.74
C VAL A 4 -2.62 15.28 10.53
N LYS A 5 -1.30 15.12 10.59
CA LYS A 5 -0.42 15.38 9.45
C LYS A 5 -0.13 14.08 8.73
N VAL A 6 -0.29 14.09 7.40
CA VAL A 6 -0.09 12.92 6.55
C VAL A 6 0.99 13.19 5.50
N ALA A 7 1.65 12.15 5.01
CA ALA A 7 2.61 12.23 3.93
C ALA A 7 2.41 11.10 2.91
N ALA A 8 2.66 11.42 1.64
CA ALA A 8 2.81 10.44 0.58
C ALA A 8 4.26 10.50 0.08
N THR A 9 4.87 9.34 -0.12
CA THR A 9 6.25 9.21 -0.59
C THR A 9 6.27 8.75 -2.06
N GLN A 10 7.37 9.04 -2.75
CA GLN A 10 7.60 8.57 -4.12
C GLN A 10 9.07 8.19 -4.30
N MET A 11 9.32 7.01 -4.85
CA MET A 11 10.66 6.49 -5.14
C MET A 11 10.68 5.69 -6.46
N GLY A 12 11.87 5.58 -7.06
CA GLY A 12 12.12 4.61 -8.12
C GLY A 12 12.26 3.18 -7.58
N ASN A 13 12.51 2.23 -8.49
CA ASN A 13 12.90 0.87 -8.16
C ASN A 13 14.43 0.73 -8.16
N TYR A 14 14.98 0.08 -7.15
CA TYR A 14 16.42 -0.07 -6.88
C TYR A 14 16.93 -1.50 -7.14
N GLY A 15 16.15 -2.32 -7.85
CA GLY A 15 16.59 -3.59 -8.43
C GLY A 15 16.34 -4.82 -7.56
N CYS A 16 16.34 -4.68 -6.23
CA CYS A 16 15.95 -5.75 -5.30
C CYS A 16 15.07 -5.23 -4.16
N ALA A 17 14.36 -6.15 -3.50
CA ALA A 17 13.44 -5.81 -2.42
C ALA A 17 14.15 -5.13 -1.23
N GLU A 18 15.34 -5.59 -0.88
CA GLU A 18 16.13 -5.05 0.22
C GLU A 18 16.49 -3.58 0.01
N ASP A 19 16.93 -3.21 -1.18
CA ASP A 19 17.31 -1.84 -1.49
C ASP A 19 16.08 -0.94 -1.64
N ASN A 20 14.97 -1.49 -2.15
CA ASN A 20 13.68 -0.80 -2.15
C ASN A 20 13.19 -0.50 -0.72
N ILE A 21 13.30 -1.46 0.20
CA ILE A 21 12.92 -1.30 1.61
C ILE A 21 13.78 -0.22 2.29
N LYS A 22 15.10 -0.24 2.08
CA LYS A 22 16.01 0.80 2.63
C LYS A 22 15.64 2.20 2.12
N GLN A 23 15.37 2.33 0.83
CA GLN A 23 15.00 3.62 0.26
C GLN A 23 13.63 4.10 0.77
N ALA A 24 12.66 3.21 0.86
CA ALA A 24 11.35 3.51 1.42
C ALA A 24 11.47 3.97 2.89
N GLU A 25 12.30 3.29 3.70
CA GLU A 25 12.56 3.69 5.09
C GLU A 25 13.16 5.09 5.17
N LYS A 26 14.13 5.43 4.31
CA LYS A 26 14.70 6.78 4.27
C LYS A 26 13.63 7.85 4.07
N LEU A 27 12.70 7.63 3.14
CA LEU A 27 11.59 8.55 2.87
C LEU A 27 10.57 8.60 4.02
N VAL A 28 10.30 7.46 4.67
CA VAL A 28 9.46 7.40 5.87
C VAL A 28 10.08 8.22 6.99
N ARG A 29 11.38 8.08 7.26
CA ARG A 29 12.09 8.85 8.29
C ARG A 29 12.09 10.34 7.98
N GLU A 30 12.27 10.73 6.72
CA GLU A 30 12.19 12.14 6.31
C GLU A 30 10.77 12.72 6.49
N ALA A 31 9.72 11.94 6.17
CA ALA A 31 8.35 12.36 6.39
C ALA A 31 8.02 12.48 7.90
N ALA A 32 8.47 11.51 8.70
CA ALA A 32 8.32 11.53 10.16
C ALA A 32 9.05 12.73 10.79
N SER A 33 10.28 13.05 10.33
CA SER A 33 11.01 14.23 10.82
C SER A 33 10.34 15.56 10.47
N LYS A 34 9.48 15.58 9.44
CA LYS A 34 8.60 16.72 9.11
C LYS A 34 7.29 16.68 9.91
N GLY A 35 7.11 15.75 10.84
CA GLY A 35 5.95 15.63 11.72
C GLY A 35 4.76 14.88 11.12
N ALA A 36 4.95 14.08 10.07
CA ALA A 36 3.89 13.21 9.56
C ALA A 36 3.58 12.08 10.55
N GLN A 37 2.29 11.81 10.77
CA GLN A 37 1.78 10.78 11.67
C GLN A 37 1.28 9.54 10.91
N ILE A 38 0.92 9.73 9.63
CA ILE A 38 0.53 8.65 8.71
C ILE A 38 1.33 8.83 7.44
N ILE A 39 2.04 7.79 7.00
CA ILE A 39 2.95 7.87 5.86
C ILE A 39 2.64 6.73 4.89
N GLN A 40 2.22 7.09 3.66
CA GLN A 40 1.92 6.14 2.61
C GLN A 40 3.14 5.91 1.69
N ILE A 41 3.48 4.64 1.50
CA ILE A 41 4.46 4.17 0.51
C ILE A 41 3.70 3.67 -0.74
N GLN A 42 4.32 3.78 -1.91
CA GLN A 42 3.74 3.34 -3.17
C GLN A 42 3.39 1.84 -3.22
N GLU A 43 2.45 1.49 -4.09
CA GLU A 43 1.96 0.12 -4.30
C GLU A 43 3.09 -0.81 -4.79
N LEU A 44 3.16 -2.03 -4.23
CA LEU A 44 4.08 -3.12 -4.64
C LEU A 44 5.56 -2.68 -4.76
N PHE A 45 5.98 -1.73 -3.93
CA PHE A 45 7.29 -1.07 -3.99
C PHE A 45 8.48 -2.02 -3.82
N GLU A 46 8.29 -3.21 -3.25
CA GLU A 46 9.34 -4.24 -3.12
C GLU A 46 9.83 -4.75 -4.48
N THR A 47 9.05 -4.58 -5.55
CA THR A 47 9.28 -5.20 -6.86
C THR A 47 9.18 -4.20 -8.01
N PRO A 48 9.73 -4.51 -9.20
CA PRO A 48 9.29 -3.86 -10.43
C PRO A 48 7.78 -4.05 -10.61
N TYR A 49 7.10 -3.07 -11.21
CA TYR A 49 5.65 -3.17 -11.45
C TYR A 49 5.34 -4.27 -12.47
N PHE A 50 5.14 -5.49 -11.98
CA PHE A 50 5.10 -6.72 -12.77
C PHE A 50 3.74 -6.97 -13.43
N CYS A 51 2.70 -6.27 -13.01
CA CYS A 51 1.33 -6.39 -13.54
C CYS A 51 1.20 -6.02 -15.03
N GLN A 52 2.25 -5.51 -15.67
CA GLN A 52 2.28 -5.22 -17.10
C GLN A 52 2.32 -6.47 -17.99
N LYS A 53 2.75 -7.61 -17.44
CA LYS A 53 2.88 -8.87 -18.19
C LYS A 53 2.35 -10.02 -17.34
N GLU A 54 1.60 -10.92 -17.95
CA GLU A 54 1.21 -12.17 -17.29
C GLU A 54 2.33 -13.19 -17.46
N LYS A 55 3.10 -13.40 -16.38
CA LYS A 55 4.14 -14.42 -16.35
C LYS A 55 4.07 -15.21 -15.05
N ALA A 56 4.20 -16.52 -15.17
CA ALA A 56 4.22 -17.42 -14.02
C ALA A 56 5.37 -17.12 -13.04
N GLU A 57 6.49 -16.58 -13.53
CA GLU A 57 7.64 -16.20 -12.71
C GLU A 57 7.30 -15.14 -11.63
N TYR A 58 6.33 -14.26 -11.91
CA TYR A 58 5.94 -13.20 -10.96
C TYR A 58 5.17 -13.73 -9.76
N TYR A 59 4.62 -14.95 -9.84
CA TYR A 59 4.01 -15.61 -8.70
C TYR A 59 5.01 -15.91 -7.58
N ALA A 60 6.31 -15.92 -7.87
CA ALA A 60 7.37 -16.08 -6.88
C ALA A 60 7.57 -14.81 -6.02
N PHE A 61 7.06 -13.65 -6.44
CA PHE A 61 7.10 -12.43 -5.64
C PHE A 61 6.12 -12.46 -4.47
N ALA A 62 5.12 -13.34 -4.49
CA ALA A 62 4.11 -13.42 -3.44
C ALA A 62 4.68 -14.08 -2.18
N THR A 63 4.47 -13.44 -1.04
CA THR A 63 4.91 -13.93 0.27
C THR A 63 3.73 -14.04 1.24
N GLU A 64 3.77 -15.01 2.14
CA GLU A 64 2.89 -14.99 3.32
C GLU A 64 3.21 -13.75 4.17
N VAL A 65 2.18 -13.17 4.80
CA VAL A 65 2.28 -11.96 5.64
C VAL A 65 3.43 -12.06 6.64
N GLU A 66 3.48 -13.19 7.35
CA GLU A 66 4.43 -13.44 8.44
C GLU A 66 5.87 -13.49 7.95
N LYS A 67 6.07 -13.79 6.67
CA LYS A 67 7.37 -13.93 6.00
C LYS A 67 7.75 -12.72 5.16
N ASN A 68 6.83 -11.78 4.94
CA ASN A 68 7.09 -10.61 4.11
C ASN A 68 8.15 -9.71 4.75
N LYS A 69 9.19 -9.35 3.98
CA LYS A 69 10.33 -8.59 4.48
C LYS A 69 9.94 -7.14 4.79
N ALA A 70 9.19 -6.49 3.89
CA ALA A 70 8.73 -5.12 4.11
C ALA A 70 7.84 -5.00 5.35
N VAL A 71 6.82 -5.85 5.50
CA VAL A 71 5.91 -5.80 6.66
C VAL A 71 6.68 -5.95 7.97
N ASN A 72 7.53 -6.98 8.07
CA ASN A 72 8.31 -7.21 9.30
C ASN A 72 9.32 -6.09 9.59
N HIS A 73 9.90 -5.49 8.56
CA HIS A 73 10.79 -4.34 8.69
C HIS A 73 10.04 -3.11 9.21
N PHE A 74 8.95 -2.74 8.55
CA PHE A 74 8.19 -1.54 8.87
C PHE A 74 7.41 -1.61 10.18
N LYS A 75 7.14 -2.80 10.73
CA LYS A 75 6.65 -2.95 12.12
C LYS A 75 7.59 -2.30 13.14
N LYS A 76 8.90 -2.50 12.95
CA LYS A 76 9.93 -1.94 13.84
C LYS A 76 10.04 -0.43 13.63
N VAL A 77 10.05 0.02 12.38
CA VAL A 77 10.15 1.44 12.02
C VAL A 77 8.93 2.23 12.49
N ALA A 78 7.72 1.69 12.32
CA ALA A 78 6.48 2.32 12.80
C ALA A 78 6.52 2.54 14.31
N LYS A 79 6.95 1.52 15.07
CA LYS A 79 7.11 1.60 16.52
C LYS A 79 8.18 2.60 16.95
N GLU A 80 9.32 2.63 16.25
CA GLU A 80 10.42 3.53 16.55
C GLU A 80 10.05 5.00 16.33
N LEU A 81 9.30 5.28 15.26
CA LEU A 81 8.94 6.65 14.86
C LEU A 81 7.57 7.09 15.40
N GLU A 82 6.81 6.18 16.03
CA GLU A 82 5.44 6.39 16.48
C GLU A 82 4.49 6.87 15.36
N VAL A 83 4.59 6.25 14.19
CA VAL A 83 3.80 6.59 12.98
C VAL A 83 3.02 5.39 12.45
N VAL A 84 1.86 5.67 11.83
CA VAL A 84 1.06 4.65 11.13
C VAL A 84 1.57 4.46 9.71
N LEU A 85 1.82 3.20 9.32
CA LEU A 85 2.36 2.81 8.02
C LEU A 85 1.47 1.78 7.31
N PRO A 86 0.75 2.17 6.24
CA PRO A 86 0.13 1.22 5.33
C PRO A 86 1.18 0.66 4.35
N ILE A 87 1.46 -0.63 4.44
CA ILE A 87 2.50 -1.32 3.66
C ILE A 87 1.86 -2.22 2.61
N SER A 88 2.05 -1.87 1.33
CA SER A 88 1.59 -2.67 0.19
C SER A 88 2.59 -3.77 -0.13
N PHE A 89 2.08 -4.99 -0.31
CA PHE A 89 2.89 -6.16 -0.66
C PHE A 89 2.04 -7.18 -1.44
N TYR A 90 2.73 -8.10 -2.13
CA TYR A 90 2.06 -9.19 -2.83
C TYR A 90 1.89 -10.39 -1.88
N GLU A 91 0.66 -10.64 -1.45
CA GLU A 91 0.35 -11.68 -0.46
C GLU A 91 0.14 -13.03 -1.14
N LYS A 92 0.70 -14.07 -0.54
CA LYS A 92 0.32 -15.46 -0.77
C LYS A 92 -0.47 -15.97 0.43
N LYS A 93 -1.69 -16.46 0.19
CA LYS A 93 -2.52 -17.11 1.20
C LYS A 93 -3.08 -18.40 0.62
N ASN A 94 -2.60 -19.53 1.14
CA ASN A 94 -2.81 -20.85 0.56
C ASN A 94 -2.38 -20.87 -0.93
N ASN A 95 -3.29 -21.22 -1.82
CA ASN A 95 -3.07 -21.23 -3.28
C ASN A 95 -3.45 -19.91 -3.95
N ALA A 96 -4.03 -18.95 -3.21
CA ALA A 96 -4.44 -17.66 -3.74
C ALA A 96 -3.36 -16.59 -3.52
N ARG A 97 -3.41 -15.56 -4.36
CA ARG A 97 -2.51 -14.41 -4.30
C ARG A 97 -3.30 -13.12 -4.36
N TYR A 98 -2.89 -12.14 -3.58
CA TYR A 98 -3.62 -10.89 -3.40
C TYR A 98 -2.66 -9.72 -3.47
N ASN A 99 -3.14 -8.60 -4.02
CA ASN A 99 -2.48 -7.33 -3.77
C ASN A 99 -3.03 -6.82 -2.43
N SER A 100 -2.18 -6.86 -1.41
CA SER A 100 -2.59 -6.65 -0.03
C SER A 100 -1.89 -5.44 0.57
N LEU A 101 -2.59 -4.81 1.52
CA LEU A 101 -2.10 -3.69 2.30
C LEU A 101 -2.20 -4.05 3.77
N ALA A 102 -1.06 -4.14 4.46
CA ALA A 102 -0.99 -4.30 5.91
C ALA A 102 -0.96 -2.92 6.57
N VAL A 103 -1.91 -2.61 7.44
CA VAL A 103 -1.89 -1.35 8.21
C VAL A 103 -1.16 -1.58 9.52
N ILE A 104 0.01 -0.98 9.65
CA ILE A 104 0.85 -1.04 10.85
C ILE A 104 0.57 0.21 11.69
N ASP A 105 0.19 0.01 12.95
CA ASP A 105 -0.04 1.09 13.90
C ASP A 105 1.27 1.67 14.44
N ALA A 106 1.18 2.85 15.08
CA ALA A 106 2.30 3.53 15.73
C ALA A 106 2.95 2.71 16.86
N ASN A 107 2.28 1.67 17.39
CA ASN A 107 2.86 0.75 18.37
C ASN A 107 3.65 -0.43 17.72
N GLY A 108 3.63 -0.54 16.39
CA GLY A 108 4.27 -1.62 15.61
C GLY A 108 3.42 -2.87 15.40
N GLU A 109 2.18 -2.89 15.88
CA GLU A 109 1.23 -3.98 15.64
C GLU A 109 0.55 -3.82 14.28
N VAL A 110 0.18 -4.94 13.68
CA VAL A 110 -0.59 -4.94 12.42
C VAL A 110 -2.07 -4.96 12.79
N LEU A 111 -2.78 -3.86 12.54
CA LEU A 111 -4.20 -3.71 12.88
C LEU A 111 -5.11 -4.56 12.00
N GLY A 112 -4.67 -4.83 10.77
CA GLY A 112 -5.42 -5.63 9.81
C GLY A 112 -4.84 -5.57 8.41
N PHE A 113 -5.50 -6.30 7.51
CA PHE A 113 -5.14 -6.42 6.10
C PHE A 113 -6.31 -6.00 5.23
N ILE A 114 -6.03 -5.17 4.24
CA ILE A 114 -6.96 -4.89 3.14
C ILE A 114 -6.44 -5.67 1.94
N ALA A 115 -7.16 -6.71 1.52
CA ALA A 115 -6.80 -7.51 0.36
C ALA A 115 -7.66 -7.11 -0.84
N LYS A 116 -7.03 -6.69 -1.94
CA LYS A 116 -7.69 -6.62 -3.25
C LYS A 116 -7.53 -7.96 -3.94
N VAL A 117 -8.65 -8.62 -4.21
CA VAL A 117 -8.64 -9.90 -4.92
C VAL A 117 -8.24 -9.68 -6.37
N ILE A 118 -7.13 -10.27 -6.79
CA ILE A 118 -6.78 -10.41 -8.20
C ILE A 118 -7.53 -11.65 -8.71
N PHE A 119 -8.83 -11.49 -8.99
CA PHE A 119 -9.47 -12.36 -9.96
C PHE A 119 -9.08 -11.84 -11.35
N GLN A 120 -8.68 -12.75 -12.23
CA GLN A 120 -8.32 -12.57 -13.65
C GLN A 120 -8.67 -11.17 -14.19
N MET A 121 -7.66 -10.34 -14.43
CA MET A 121 -7.83 -8.92 -14.66
C MET A 121 -8.00 -8.63 -16.16
N ASP A 122 -9.23 -8.45 -16.63
CA ASP A 122 -9.47 -7.77 -17.89
C ASP A 122 -9.14 -6.28 -17.72
N LEU A 123 -8.01 -5.85 -18.30
CA LEU A 123 -7.59 -4.46 -18.38
C LEU A 123 -8.21 -3.80 -19.63
N VAL A 124 -9.17 -2.90 -19.45
CA VAL A 124 -9.61 -2.00 -20.54
C VAL A 124 -8.76 -0.73 -20.50
N MET A 125 -7.82 -0.61 -21.44
CA MET A 125 -7.02 0.59 -21.68
C MET A 125 -7.83 1.59 -22.53
N LYS A 126 -8.21 2.75 -21.98
CA LYS A 126 -8.72 3.89 -22.78
C LYS A 126 -7.59 4.88 -23.06
N ARG A 127 -7.38 5.17 -24.34
CA ARG A 127 -6.34 6.06 -24.86
C ARG A 127 -6.99 7.38 -25.25
N ASN A 128 -6.56 8.52 -24.68
CA ASN A 128 -6.90 9.86 -25.19
C ASN A 128 -5.63 10.68 -25.45
N SER A 129 -5.73 11.63 -26.37
CA SER A 129 -4.74 11.96 -27.40
C SER A 129 -3.50 12.77 -27.01
N THR A 130 -3.23 13.07 -25.73
CA THR A 130 -2.03 13.87 -25.39
C THR A 130 -1.32 13.50 -24.08
N SER A 131 -1.74 12.46 -23.36
CA SER A 131 -0.98 11.96 -22.19
C SER A 131 -1.40 10.55 -21.80
N THR A 132 -0.42 9.68 -21.53
CA THR A 132 -0.66 8.39 -20.86
C THR A 132 -0.94 8.66 -19.39
N GLN A 133 -2.21 8.68 -18.99
CA GLN A 133 -2.60 8.70 -17.58
C GLN A 133 -3.03 7.29 -17.18
N VAL A 134 -2.41 6.73 -16.14
CA VAL A 134 -2.90 5.51 -15.49
C VAL A 134 -4.06 5.93 -14.59
N ILE A 135 -5.28 5.83 -15.10
CA ILE A 135 -6.50 6.01 -14.30
C ILE A 135 -6.81 4.68 -13.64
N GLN A 136 -6.52 4.55 -12.35
CA GLN A 136 -6.89 3.38 -11.58
C GLN A 136 -8.39 3.47 -11.25
N VAL A 137 -9.24 2.90 -12.11
CA VAL A 137 -10.69 2.83 -11.86
C VAL A 137 -10.95 1.86 -10.72
N LEU A 138 -11.32 2.39 -9.55
CA LEU A 138 -11.86 1.63 -8.42
C LEU A 138 -13.28 1.14 -8.77
N LYS A 139 -13.37 0.00 -9.44
CA LYS A 139 -14.56 -0.86 -9.40
C LYS A 139 -14.17 -2.20 -8.78
N CYS A 140 -13.97 -2.20 -7.47
CA CYS A 140 -14.08 -3.42 -6.68
C CYS A 140 -15.17 -3.19 -5.64
N GLY A 141 -16.15 -4.08 -5.60
CA GLY A 141 -17.17 -4.11 -4.56
C GLY A 141 -16.49 -4.33 -3.22
N ILE A 142 -16.36 -3.26 -2.44
CA ILE A 142 -15.92 -3.29 -1.05
C ILE A 142 -17.18 -3.59 -0.24
N HIS A 143 -17.31 -4.81 0.27
CA HIS A 143 -18.40 -5.18 1.17
C HIS A 143 -18.09 -4.91 2.65
N ASP A 144 -16.92 -4.36 2.98
CA ASP A 144 -16.46 -4.24 4.38
C ASP A 144 -15.78 -2.89 4.67
N MET A 145 -16.52 -1.80 4.40
CA MET A 145 -16.10 -0.42 4.72
C MET A 145 -16.00 -0.18 6.23
N GLU A 146 -16.73 -0.92 7.07
CA GLU A 146 -16.82 -0.70 8.52
C GLU A 146 -15.48 -0.94 9.25
N LYS A 147 -14.66 -1.89 8.79
CA LYS A 147 -13.31 -2.13 9.34
C LYS A 147 -12.32 -1.03 8.98
N LEU A 148 -12.47 -0.42 7.80
CA LEU A 148 -11.67 0.74 7.41
C LEU A 148 -12.06 1.94 8.27
N GLU A 149 -13.36 2.18 8.40
CA GLU A 149 -13.88 3.26 9.23
C GLU A 149 -13.46 3.11 10.70
N SER A 150 -13.34 1.91 11.26
CA SER A 150 -12.86 1.71 12.64
C SER A 150 -11.34 1.94 12.80
N VAL A 151 -10.52 1.55 11.82
CA VAL A 151 -9.08 1.85 11.78
C VAL A 151 -8.83 3.36 11.62
N PHE A 152 -9.68 4.03 10.84
CA PHE A 152 -9.61 5.48 10.62
C PHE A 152 -10.50 6.29 11.58
N ALA A 153 -11.29 5.68 12.47
CA ALA A 153 -12.21 6.37 13.40
C ALA A 153 -11.46 7.26 14.41
N GLY A 154 -10.17 7.00 14.62
CA GLY A 154 -9.28 7.87 15.38
C GLY A 154 -8.89 9.14 14.62
N ILE A 155 -9.01 9.18 13.29
CA ILE A 155 -8.65 10.30 12.43
C ILE A 155 -9.96 10.96 12.02
N ASN A 156 -10.38 12.04 12.70
CA ASN A 156 -11.55 12.83 12.32
C ASN A 156 -11.29 13.55 10.98
N GLY A 157 -11.28 12.79 9.90
CA GLY A 157 -11.29 13.21 8.51
C GLY A 157 -12.37 12.39 7.82
N THR A 158 -13.38 13.06 7.27
CA THR A 158 -14.44 12.41 6.50
C THR A 158 -13.79 11.73 5.29
N LEU A 159 -13.83 10.40 5.19
CA LEU A 159 -13.60 9.68 3.94
C LEU A 159 -14.78 10.03 3.03
N LYS A 160 -14.66 11.16 2.31
CA LYS A 160 -15.62 11.50 1.26
C LYS A 160 -15.38 10.53 0.11
N ARG A 161 -16.43 9.80 -0.26
CA ARG A 161 -16.55 9.15 -1.56
C ARG A 161 -16.18 10.22 -2.61
N GLN A 162 -15.03 10.07 -3.24
CA GLN A 162 -14.68 10.94 -4.35
C GLN A 162 -15.43 10.39 -5.55
N ASP A 163 -16.58 11.01 -5.83
CA ASP A 163 -17.31 10.75 -7.06
C ASP A 163 -16.38 11.05 -8.23
N ALA A 164 -16.14 10.03 -9.04
CA ALA A 164 -15.36 10.12 -10.26
C ALA A 164 -16.09 11.07 -11.22
N TRP A 165 -15.52 12.24 -11.46
CA TRP A 165 -15.98 13.17 -12.49
C TRP A 165 -15.45 12.72 -13.87
N CYS A 166 -16.40 12.70 -14.82
CA CYS A 166 -16.33 12.65 -16.29
C CYS A 166 -15.15 11.95 -16.98
#